data_AF-X0UDZ0-F1
#
_entry.id   AF-X0UDZ0-F1
#
_cell.length_a   1.000
_cell.length_b   1.000
_cell.length_c   1.000
_cell.angle_alpha   90.00
_cell.angle_beta   90.00
_cell.angle_gamma   90.00
#
_symmetry.space_group_name_H-M   'P 1'
#
loop_
_entity.id
_entity.type
_entity.pdbx_description
1 polymer ?
#
loop_
_entity_poly.entity_id
_entity_poly.type
_entity_poly.pdbx_seq_one_letter_code
_entity_poly.pdbx_strand_id
1 'polypeptide(L)'
;EHGHLAYEEAPDLMTHWTHITPEEFKNAPTRILPHVNPETCIRALRGDWDPPDKPLYTLAPPGAITIGMKWLLGAKTLMLSGDGPVFRIAAMHPPTMDFPVTFVQEHPDPKNTVTMFTARKEGKAW
;
A
#
# COMPACT_ATOMS: atom_id res chain seq x y z
N GLU A 1 6.17 7.11 1.68
CA GLU A 1 5.25 6.01 2.00
C GLU A 1 5.90 4.68 1.65
N HIS A 2 5.57 3.58 2.34
CA HIS A 2 6.23 2.26 2.22
C HIS A 2 5.83 1.46 0.96
N GLY A 3 5.19 2.09 -0.03
CA GLY A 3 4.78 1.42 -1.27
C GLY A 3 3.77 0.31 -1.05
N HIS A 4 2.86 0.46 -0.10
CA HIS A 4 1.76 -0.49 0.10
C HIS A 4 0.69 -0.33 -0.99
N LEU A 5 -0.05 -1.40 -1.27
CA LEU A 5 -1.22 -1.40 -2.16
C LEU A 5 -2.44 -1.79 -1.32
N ALA A 6 -3.49 -0.95 -1.29
CA ALA A 6 -4.55 -1.09 -0.27
C ALA A 6 -3.92 -1.16 1.14
N TYR A 7 -4.25 -2.14 1.97
CA TYR A 7 -3.56 -2.39 3.25
C TYR A 7 -2.53 -3.53 3.16
N GLU A 8 -2.03 -3.86 1.96
CA GLU A 8 -0.88 -4.76 1.77
C GLU A 8 0.40 -3.99 2.05
N GLU A 9 0.68 -3.75 3.33
CA GLU A 9 1.93 -3.15 3.79
C GLU A 9 3.02 -4.20 3.95
N ALA A 10 4.25 -3.72 4.11
CA ALA A 10 5.39 -4.60 4.34
C ALA A 10 5.14 -5.44 5.61
N PRO A 11 5.28 -6.79 5.56
CA PRO A 11 4.91 -7.67 6.67
C PRO A 11 5.67 -7.40 7.97
N ASP A 12 6.91 -6.92 7.87
CA ASP A 12 7.74 -6.48 9.00
C ASP A 12 7.14 -5.28 9.74
N LEU A 13 6.32 -4.47 9.06
CA LEU A 13 5.54 -3.35 9.61
C LEU A 13 4.17 -3.78 10.14
N MET A 14 3.59 -4.89 9.65
CA MET A 14 2.21 -5.33 9.93
C MET A 14 2.06 -6.18 11.21
N THR A 15 2.97 -6.01 12.17
CA THR A 15 3.20 -6.79 13.41
C THR A 15 4.42 -7.72 13.29
N HIS A 16 5.40 -7.53 14.19
CA HIS A 16 6.67 -8.25 14.27
C HIS A 16 6.60 -9.78 14.40
N TRP A 17 5.41 -10.36 14.32
CA TRP A 17 5.11 -11.78 14.53
C TRP A 17 4.51 -12.46 13.28
N THR A 18 4.30 -11.71 12.19
CA THR A 18 3.77 -12.28 10.94
C THR A 18 4.91 -12.83 10.09
N HIS A 19 5.16 -14.13 10.18
CA HIS A 19 6.07 -14.82 9.26
C HIS A 19 5.31 -15.26 8.02
N ILE A 20 5.39 -14.44 6.96
CA ILE A 20 4.85 -14.77 5.65
C ILE A 20 5.99 -14.77 4.63
N THR A 21 6.01 -15.77 3.75
CA THR A 21 6.95 -15.79 2.62
C THR A 21 6.48 -14.85 1.52
N PRO A 22 7.37 -14.42 0.60
CA PRO A 22 6.97 -13.63 -0.57
C PRO A 22 5.87 -14.30 -1.39
N GLU A 23 5.91 -15.62 -1.52
CA GLU A 23 4.92 -16.36 -2.30
C GLU A 23 3.55 -16.42 -1.61
N GLU A 24 3.53 -16.63 -0.29
CA GLU A 24 2.28 -16.55 0.49
C GLU A 24 1.70 -15.13 0.47
N PHE A 25 2.56 -14.11 0.56
CA PHE A 25 2.14 -12.71 0.50
C PHE A 25 1.49 -12.40 -0.84
N LYS A 26 2.12 -12.77 -1.97
CA LYS A 26 1.56 -12.61 -3.32
C LYS A 26 0.25 -13.37 -3.52
N ASN A 27 0.11 -14.53 -2.90
CA ASN A 27 -1.11 -15.36 -2.99
C ASN A 27 -2.15 -15.04 -1.92
N ALA A 28 -1.91 -14.04 -1.05
CA ALA A 28 -2.82 -13.68 0.01
C ALA A 28 -4.19 -13.25 -0.57
N PRO A 29 -5.30 -13.84 -0.11
CA PRO A 29 -6.63 -13.44 -0.53
C PRO A 29 -7.09 -12.17 0.19
N THR A 30 -8.30 -11.73 -0.14
CA THR A 30 -9.03 -10.76 0.68
C THR A 30 -9.13 -11.29 2.10
N ARG A 31 -8.73 -10.48 3.08
CA ARG A 31 -8.66 -10.90 4.48
C ARG A 31 -8.94 -9.76 5.44
N ILE A 32 -9.26 -10.14 6.67
CA ILE A 32 -9.32 -9.23 7.81
C ILE A 32 -7.89 -9.06 8.33
N LEU A 33 -7.46 -7.82 8.47
CA LEU A 33 -6.26 -7.43 9.19
C LEU A 33 -6.69 -7.02 10.61
N PRO A 34 -6.46 -7.86 11.63
CA PRO A 34 -6.89 -7.56 12.99
C PRO A 34 -6.15 -6.36 13.59
N HIS A 35 -4.94 -6.08 13.07
CA HIS A 35 -4.09 -4.98 13.45
C HIS A 35 -3.56 -4.29 12.19
N VAL A 36 -3.94 -3.03 11.99
CA VAL A 36 -3.32 -2.16 11.00
C VAL A 36 -2.05 -1.55 11.59
N ASN A 37 -1.05 -1.26 10.76
CA ASN A 37 0.18 -0.61 11.20
C ASN A 37 -0.14 0.71 11.93
N PRO A 38 0.43 0.98 13.11
CA PRO A 38 0.25 2.25 13.81
C PRO A 38 0.49 3.49 12.95
N GLU A 39 1.50 3.48 12.05
CA GLU A 39 1.76 4.58 11.11
C GLU A 39 0.57 4.83 10.18
N THR A 40 -0.04 3.75 9.68
CA THR A 40 -1.24 3.81 8.83
C THR A 40 -2.45 4.31 9.60
N CYS A 41 -2.66 3.85 10.83
CA CYS A 41 -3.74 4.36 11.70
C CYS A 41 -3.59 5.86 11.97
N ILE A 42 -2.36 6.31 12.26
CA ILE A 42 -2.07 7.73 12.46
C ILE A 42 -2.36 8.50 11.17
N ARG A 43 -1.93 8.01 10.01
CA ARG A 43 -2.10 8.74 8.73
C ARG A 43 -3.53 8.70 8.19
N ALA A 44 -4.28 7.63 8.40
CA ALA A 44 -5.61 7.42 7.79
C ALA A 44 -6.63 8.51 8.16
N LEU A 45 -6.48 9.11 9.35
CA LEU A 45 -7.35 10.19 9.83
C LEU A 45 -6.59 11.48 10.15
N ARG A 46 -5.29 11.54 9.86
CA ARG A 46 -4.50 12.77 10.02
C ARG A 46 -4.58 13.62 8.77
N GLY A 47 -4.98 14.86 8.93
CA GLY A 47 -5.06 15.83 7.84
C GLY A 47 -5.27 17.25 8.34
N ASP A 48 -5.37 18.20 7.41
CA ASP A 48 -5.56 19.63 7.72
C ASP A 48 -6.86 19.94 8.48
N TRP A 49 -7.74 18.94 8.59
CA TRP A 49 -9.04 19.01 9.27
C TRP A 49 -9.00 18.50 10.71
N ASP A 50 -7.85 18.01 11.19
CA ASP A 50 -7.68 17.65 12.60
C ASP A 50 -7.89 18.89 13.50
N PRO A 51 -8.86 18.86 14.42
CA PRO A 51 -8.93 19.87 15.48
C PRO A 51 -7.65 19.81 16.33
N PRO A 52 -7.05 20.96 16.70
CA PRO A 52 -5.82 21.01 17.50
C PRO A 52 -5.92 20.25 18.85
N ASP A 53 -7.13 20.11 19.37
CA ASP A 53 -7.46 19.49 20.66
C ASP A 53 -8.07 18.07 20.53
N LYS A 54 -8.37 17.61 19.30
CA LYS A 54 -9.05 16.32 19.06
C LYS A 54 -8.50 15.63 17.82
N PRO A 55 -7.31 15.03 17.91
CA PRO A 55 -6.74 14.36 16.76
C PRO A 55 -7.59 13.14 16.38
N LEU A 56 -8.02 13.10 15.11
CA LEU A 56 -8.99 12.12 14.63
C LEU A 56 -8.41 10.72 14.53
N TYR A 57 -7.08 10.54 14.56
CA TYR A 57 -6.43 9.22 14.59
C TYR A 57 -6.92 8.34 15.75
N THR A 58 -7.41 8.94 16.85
CA THR A 58 -7.98 8.19 17.98
C THR A 58 -9.29 7.47 17.62
N LEU A 59 -9.93 7.84 16.52
CA LEU A 59 -11.13 7.20 15.96
C LEU A 59 -10.80 6.16 14.88
N ALA A 60 -9.52 6.00 14.51
CA ALA A 60 -9.12 5.05 13.48
C ALA A 60 -9.44 3.62 13.97
N PRO A 61 -10.19 2.81 13.20
CA PRO A 61 -10.39 1.41 13.54
C PRO A 61 -9.05 0.69 13.70
N PRO A 62 -8.88 -0.18 14.72
CA PRO A 62 -7.60 -0.86 14.96
C PRO A 62 -7.28 -1.92 13.90
N GLY A 63 -8.25 -2.28 13.05
CA GLY A 63 -8.14 -3.28 12.00
C GLY A 63 -8.82 -2.84 10.71
N ALA A 64 -8.60 -3.59 9.63
CA ALA A 64 -9.17 -3.30 8.31
C ALA A 64 -9.53 -4.58 7.56
N ILE A 65 -10.33 -4.45 6.50
CA ILE A 65 -10.48 -5.49 5.48
C ILE A 65 -9.70 -5.02 4.26
N THR A 66 -8.83 -5.87 3.72
CA THR A 66 -8.03 -5.55 2.53
C THR A 66 -8.34 -6.48 1.39
N ILE A 67 -8.26 -5.95 0.17
CA ILE A 67 -8.09 -6.77 -1.03
C ILE A 67 -6.67 -7.34 -1.01
N GLY A 68 -6.60 -8.66 -1.20
CA GLY A 68 -5.34 -9.39 -1.19
C GLY A 68 -4.44 -9.09 -2.39
N MET A 69 -3.12 -9.21 -2.24
CA MET A 69 -2.17 -9.15 -3.36
C MET A 69 -2.53 -10.11 -4.50
N LYS A 70 -3.12 -11.27 -4.19
CA LYS A 70 -3.60 -12.23 -5.21
C LYS A 70 -4.52 -11.58 -6.22
N TRP A 71 -5.43 -10.74 -5.75
CA TRP A 71 -6.42 -10.07 -6.58
C TRP A 71 -5.85 -8.85 -7.29
N LEU A 72 -4.92 -8.14 -6.63
CA LEU A 72 -4.21 -7.01 -7.24
C LEU A 72 -3.34 -7.49 -8.42
N LEU A 73 -2.54 -8.53 -8.23
CA LEU A 73 -1.68 -9.10 -9.27
C LEU A 73 -2.46 -9.88 -10.35
N GLY A 74 -3.66 -10.37 -10.00
CA GLY A 74 -4.58 -11.03 -10.93
C GLY A 74 -5.53 -10.09 -11.68
N ALA A 75 -5.43 -8.78 -11.47
CA ALA A 75 -6.25 -7.81 -12.18
C ALA A 75 -5.97 -7.83 -13.69
N LYS A 76 -6.93 -7.41 -14.52
CA LYS A 76 -6.67 -7.22 -15.96
C LYS A 76 -5.76 -6.03 -16.22
N THR A 77 -5.91 -5.00 -15.39
CA THR A 77 -5.22 -3.71 -15.50
C THR A 77 -5.07 -3.11 -14.11
N LEU A 78 -3.92 -2.50 -13.84
CA LEU A 78 -3.63 -1.72 -12.63
C LEU A 78 -3.36 -0.27 -13.00
N MET A 79 -4.05 0.65 -12.33
CA MET A 79 -3.85 2.09 -12.47
C MET A 79 -3.47 2.65 -11.11
N LEU A 80 -2.22 3.08 -10.94
CA LEU A 80 -1.68 3.58 -9.69
C LEU A 80 -1.52 5.09 -9.78
N SER A 81 -1.93 5.82 -8.75
CA SER A 81 -1.66 7.25 -8.62
C SER A 81 -0.96 7.51 -7.29
N GLY A 82 0.06 8.35 -7.29
CA GLY A 82 0.87 8.57 -6.11
C GLY A 82 2.15 9.37 -6.37
N ASP A 83 3.04 9.28 -5.39
CA ASP A 83 4.26 10.07 -5.34
C ASP A 83 5.40 9.49 -6.20
N GLY A 84 6.20 10.39 -6.79
CA GLY A 84 7.26 10.07 -7.74
C GLY A 84 8.36 9.13 -7.20
N PRO A 85 8.88 9.32 -5.96
CA PRO A 85 9.89 8.44 -5.39
C PRO A 85 9.44 6.99 -5.22
N VAL A 86 8.21 6.75 -4.77
CA VAL A 86 7.68 5.38 -4.61
C VAL A 86 7.53 4.69 -5.96
N PHE A 87 7.09 5.41 -7.00
CA PHE A 87 7.00 4.84 -8.34
C PHE A 87 8.35 4.56 -8.99
N ARG A 88 9.39 5.32 -8.65
CA ARG A 88 10.77 4.97 -9.04
C ARG A 88 11.20 3.63 -8.43
N ILE A 89 10.90 3.40 -7.14
CA ILE A 89 11.16 2.12 -6.48
C ILE A 89 10.34 1.01 -7.14
N ALA A 90 9.03 1.23 -7.30
CA ALA A 90 8.11 0.27 -7.92
C ALA A 90 8.56 -0.19 -9.31
N ALA A 91 9.18 0.70 -10.10
CA ALA A 91 9.60 0.43 -11.48
C ALA A 91 11.04 -0.08 -11.62
N MET A 92 11.93 0.16 -10.65
CA MET A 92 13.38 -0.08 -10.81
C MET A 92 14.01 -0.98 -9.74
N HIS A 93 13.39 -1.13 -8.57
CA HIS A 93 13.90 -2.00 -7.52
C HIS A 93 13.44 -3.44 -7.75
N PRO A 94 14.26 -4.48 -7.46
CA PRO A 94 13.79 -5.86 -7.51
C PRO A 94 12.52 -6.08 -6.66
N PRO A 95 11.59 -6.97 -7.07
CA PRO A 95 10.41 -7.31 -6.29
C PRO A 95 10.77 -7.74 -4.85
N THR A 96 10.14 -7.11 -3.87
CA THR A 96 10.39 -7.35 -2.45
C THR A 96 9.12 -7.10 -1.62
N MET A 97 9.01 -7.79 -0.49
CA MET A 97 7.96 -7.54 0.50
C MET A 97 8.16 -6.22 1.26
N ASP A 98 9.38 -5.68 1.29
CA ASP A 98 9.67 -4.40 1.97
C ASP A 98 8.99 -3.21 1.26
N PHE A 99 8.74 -3.36 -0.05
CA PHE A 99 8.00 -2.44 -0.89
C PHE A 99 7.00 -3.21 -1.76
N PRO A 100 5.82 -3.58 -1.23
CA PRO A 100 4.84 -4.43 -1.90
C PRO A 100 4.47 -4.00 -3.33
N VAL A 101 4.47 -2.68 -3.61
CA VAL A 101 4.22 -2.11 -4.94
C VAL A 101 5.23 -2.61 -5.99
N THR A 102 6.42 -3.06 -5.60
CA THR A 102 7.40 -3.62 -6.55
C THR A 102 6.91 -4.91 -7.21
N PHE A 103 6.01 -5.67 -6.57
CA PHE A 103 5.43 -6.89 -7.15
C PHE A 103 4.56 -6.62 -8.39
N VAL A 104 4.17 -5.37 -8.68
CA VAL A 104 3.48 -5.05 -9.94
C VAL A 104 4.34 -5.34 -11.16
N GLN A 105 5.67 -5.45 -11.00
CA GLN A 105 6.58 -5.91 -12.05
C GLN A 105 6.36 -7.39 -12.42
N GLU A 106 5.77 -8.18 -11.52
CA GLU A 106 5.42 -9.59 -11.75
C GLU A 106 4.01 -9.77 -12.32
N HIS A 107 3.29 -8.68 -12.59
CA HIS A 107 2.02 -8.73 -13.32
C HIS A 107 2.24 -9.42 -14.69
N PRO A 108 1.27 -10.19 -15.25
CA PRO A 108 1.50 -10.98 -16.48
C PRO A 108 1.99 -10.18 -17.70
N ASP A 109 1.60 -8.91 -17.82
CA ASP A 109 2.05 -8.00 -18.88
C ASP A 109 2.23 -6.56 -18.35
N PRO A 110 3.25 -6.31 -17.51
CA PRO A 110 3.30 -5.12 -16.69
C PRO A 110 3.44 -3.83 -17.51
N LYS A 111 4.11 -3.89 -18.67
CA LYS A 111 4.34 -2.73 -19.55
C LYS A 111 3.07 -2.17 -20.18
N ASN A 112 2.08 -3.02 -20.44
CA ASN A 112 0.84 -2.61 -21.12
C ASN A 112 -0.34 -2.50 -20.16
N THR A 113 -0.30 -3.17 -19.01
CA THR A 113 -1.44 -3.29 -18.11
C THR A 113 -1.25 -2.60 -16.76
N VAL A 114 -0.02 -2.19 -16.41
CA VAL A 114 0.25 -1.38 -15.22
C VAL A 114 0.61 0.03 -15.64
N THR A 115 -0.22 0.99 -15.25
CA THR A 115 0.02 2.41 -15.52
C THR A 115 0.20 3.17 -14.21
N MET A 116 1.29 3.94 -14.11
CA MET A 116 1.60 4.79 -12.96
C MET A 116 1.42 6.27 -13.32
N PHE A 117 0.54 6.96 -12.60
CA PHE A 117 0.23 8.37 -12.77
C PHE A 117 0.87 9.19 -11.66
N THR A 118 1.99 9.85 -11.97
CA THR A 118 2.63 10.82 -11.07
C THR A 118 2.28 12.25 -11.49
N ALA A 119 2.09 13.14 -10.50
CA ALA A 119 1.79 14.54 -10.78
C ALA A 119 2.97 15.24 -11.47
N ARG A 120 2.69 16.05 -12.50
CA ARG A 120 3.73 16.82 -13.22
C ARG A 120 4.21 18.07 -12.47
N LYS A 121 3.46 18.48 -11.44
CA LYS A 121 3.73 19.58 -10.51
C LYS A 121 3.22 19.14 -9.15
N GLU A 122 3.97 19.43 -8.09
CA GLU A 122 3.42 19.38 -6.73
C GLU A 122 2.22 20.34 -6.67
N GLY A 123 1.02 19.79 -6.64
CA GLY A 123 -0.15 20.56 -6.26
C GLY A 123 -0.13 20.75 -4.75
N LYS A 124 -0.60 21.91 -4.26
CA LYS A 124 -1.05 21.97 -2.87
C LYS A 124 -2.15 20.91 -2.70
N ALA A 125 -2.01 20.06 -1.69
CA ALA A 125 -3.07 19.14 -1.30
C ALA A 125 -4.38 19.94 -1.10
N TRP A 126 -5.50 19.32 -1.48
CA TRP A 126 -6.82 19.92 -1.47
C TRP A 126 -7.25 20.43 -0.09
#